data_AF-A0A314URQ9-F1
#
_entry.id   AF-A0A314URQ9-F1
#
_cell.length_a   1.000
_cell.length_b   1.000
_cell.length_c   1.000
_cell.angle_alpha   90.00
_cell.angle_beta   90.00
_cell.angle_gamma   90.00
#
_symmetry.space_group_name_H-M   'P 1'
#
loop_
_entity.id
_entity.type
_entity.pdbx_description
1 polymer ?
#
loop_
_entity_poly.entity_id
_entity_poly.type
_entity_poly.pdbx_seq_one_letter_code
_entity_poly.pdbx_strand_id
1 'polypeptide(L)'
;MAAVGATPVDARKVLNEAYENNADVQGSSTACILSFDKERGSLHALNVGDSGFLLFRESMCLYISPTQQRRFNCPYQLGNHVRGDRPEAAEEFEVEDMMPGDIIVLGTDGLLDNMFVSEIEEVLVAFNKVSGGRDCDCQELASTIAAVALFNSEDEDNVTPFQMAAEKAGVEHVGGKIDDITVVVATVVASST
;
A
#
# COMPACT_ATOMS: atom_id res chain seq x y z
N MET A 1 -24.79 -18.77 20.21
CA MET A 1 -24.89 -18.59 18.75
C MET A 1 -23.51 -18.17 18.28
N ALA A 2 -22.83 -19.00 17.49
CA ALA A 2 -21.57 -18.59 16.86
C ALA A 2 -21.88 -17.41 15.93
N ALA A 3 -21.11 -16.33 16.04
CA ALA A 3 -21.16 -15.27 15.04
C ALA A 3 -20.88 -15.93 13.68
N VAL A 4 -21.82 -15.84 12.74
CA VAL A 4 -21.54 -16.17 11.35
C VAL A 4 -20.44 -15.21 10.95
N GLY A 5 -19.20 -15.71 10.83
CA GLY A 5 -18.07 -14.92 10.38
C GLY A 5 -18.46 -14.30 9.06
N ALA A 6 -18.39 -12.98 8.96
CA ALA A 6 -18.56 -12.31 7.69
C ALA A 6 -17.55 -12.94 6.73
N THR A 7 -18.04 -13.56 5.65
CA THR A 7 -17.19 -14.11 4.59
C THR A 7 -16.25 -12.99 4.15
N PRO A 8 -14.95 -13.28 3.96
CA PRO A 8 -14.00 -12.27 3.49
C PRO A 8 -14.55 -11.58 2.25
N VAL A 9 -14.39 -10.26 2.19
CA VAL A 9 -14.84 -9.48 1.04
C VAL A 9 -14.01 -9.88 -0.17
N ASP A 10 -14.66 -10.27 -1.27
CA ASP A 10 -13.98 -10.59 -2.52
C ASP A 10 -13.45 -9.31 -3.18
N ALA A 11 -12.13 -9.10 -3.10
CA ALA A 11 -11.47 -7.92 -3.63
C ALA A 11 -11.64 -7.76 -5.15
N ARG A 12 -11.69 -8.88 -5.91
CA ARG A 12 -11.92 -8.83 -7.35
C ARG A 12 -13.33 -8.39 -7.68
N LYS A 13 -14.31 -8.92 -6.93
CA LYS A 13 -15.70 -8.47 -7.08
C LYS A 13 -15.83 -6.97 -6.80
N VAL A 14 -15.20 -6.48 -5.71
CA VAL A 14 -15.19 -5.04 -5.39
C VAL A 14 -14.57 -4.23 -6.52
N LEU A 15 -13.44 -4.66 -7.09
CA LEU A 15 -12.81 -3.94 -8.19
C LEU A 15 -13.71 -3.87 -9.43
N ASN A 16 -14.29 -5.02 -9.83
CA ASN A 16 -15.16 -5.10 -11.00
C ASN A 16 -16.38 -4.19 -10.85
N GLU A 17 -17.08 -4.27 -9.71
CA GLU A 17 -18.26 -3.45 -9.46
C GLU A 17 -17.90 -1.95 -9.38
N ALA A 18 -16.77 -1.60 -8.74
CA ALA A 18 -16.30 -0.22 -8.70
C ALA A 18 -15.98 0.32 -10.09
N TYR A 19 -15.32 -0.48 -10.94
CA TYR A 19 -14.98 -0.11 -12.31
C TYR A 19 -16.23 0.09 -13.17
N GLU A 20 -17.17 -0.86 -13.14
CA GLU A 20 -18.43 -0.78 -13.90
C GLU A 20 -19.28 0.43 -13.48
N ASN A 21 -19.37 0.70 -12.18
CA ASN A 21 -20.13 1.84 -11.65
C ASN A 21 -19.52 3.21 -12.01
N ASN A 22 -18.28 3.24 -12.51
CA ASN A 22 -17.59 4.46 -12.94
C ASN A 22 -17.40 4.52 -14.47
N ALA A 23 -18.13 3.71 -15.25
CA ALA A 23 -17.99 3.65 -16.71
C ALA A 23 -18.15 5.01 -17.42
N ASP A 24 -18.94 5.94 -16.86
CA ASP A 24 -19.21 7.26 -17.41
C ASP A 24 -18.28 8.37 -16.84
N VAL A 25 -17.35 8.03 -15.93
CA VAL A 25 -16.43 8.98 -15.31
C VAL A 25 -15.15 9.07 -16.14
N GLN A 26 -14.82 10.26 -16.63
CA GLN A 26 -13.59 10.45 -17.39
C GLN A 26 -12.37 10.46 -16.46
N GLY A 27 -11.41 9.58 -16.73
CA GLY A 27 -10.13 9.54 -16.02
C GLY A 27 -9.48 8.17 -16.03
N SER A 28 -8.44 8.03 -15.22
CA SER A 28 -7.89 6.73 -14.86
C SER A 28 -7.29 6.74 -13.46
N SER A 29 -7.20 5.57 -12.85
CA SER A 29 -6.64 5.41 -11.51
C SER A 29 -5.88 4.09 -11.38
N THR A 30 -4.87 4.08 -10.51
CA THR A 30 -4.41 2.85 -9.89
C THR A 30 -5.45 2.37 -8.87
N ALA A 31 -5.33 1.14 -8.40
CA ALA A 31 -6.17 0.62 -7.33
C ALA A 31 -5.45 -0.49 -6.57
N CYS A 32 -5.38 -0.38 -5.25
CA CYS A 32 -4.87 -1.44 -4.37
C CYS A 32 -5.92 -1.74 -3.30
N ILE A 33 -6.44 -2.96 -3.28
CA ILE A 33 -7.54 -3.41 -2.41
C ILE A 33 -7.06 -4.57 -1.57
N LEU A 34 -7.20 -4.46 -0.25
CA LEU A 34 -6.85 -5.51 0.70
C LEU A 34 -8.12 -6.01 1.42
N SER A 35 -8.21 -7.32 1.62
CA SER A 35 -9.28 -8.00 2.33
C SER A 35 -8.67 -9.04 3.27
N PHE A 36 -9.00 -8.93 4.56
CA PHE A 36 -8.46 -9.82 5.59
C PHE A 36 -9.44 -10.95 5.90
N ASP A 37 -9.03 -12.19 5.68
CA ASP A 37 -9.73 -13.39 6.10
C ASP A 37 -9.31 -13.76 7.53
N LYS A 38 -10.13 -13.36 8.50
CA LYS A 38 -9.91 -13.66 9.91
C LYS A 38 -10.02 -15.14 10.26
N GLU A 39 -10.75 -15.94 9.47
CA GLU A 39 -10.94 -17.38 9.75
C GLU A 39 -9.72 -18.17 9.29
N ARG A 40 -9.13 -17.80 8.16
CA ARG A 40 -7.88 -18.38 7.65
C ARG A 40 -6.62 -17.74 8.22
N GLY A 41 -6.72 -16.50 8.72
CA GLY A 41 -5.55 -15.71 9.09
C GLY A 41 -4.73 -15.32 7.85
N SER A 42 -5.39 -15.03 6.73
CA SER A 42 -4.74 -14.63 5.49
C SER A 42 -5.19 -13.25 5.02
N LEU A 43 -4.28 -12.53 4.37
CA LEU A 43 -4.56 -11.26 3.72
C LEU A 43 -4.60 -11.47 2.21
N HIS A 44 -5.76 -11.27 1.61
CA HIS A 44 -5.92 -11.22 0.16
C HIS A 44 -5.76 -9.78 -0.31
N ALA A 45 -4.94 -9.57 -1.32
CA ALA A 45 -4.75 -8.27 -1.94
C ALA A 45 -4.91 -8.34 -3.45
N LEU A 46 -5.33 -7.23 -4.03
CA LEU A 46 -5.51 -7.08 -5.46
C LEU A 46 -5.01 -5.69 -5.87
N ASN A 47 -4.11 -5.64 -6.85
CA ASN A 47 -3.45 -4.40 -7.26
C ASN A 47 -3.53 -4.16 -8.77
N VAL A 48 -3.79 -2.92 -9.16
CA VAL A 48 -3.61 -2.39 -10.52
C VAL A 48 -2.77 -1.13 -10.42
N GLY A 49 -1.55 -1.17 -10.96
CA GLY A 49 -0.63 -0.04 -10.97
C GLY A 49 0.44 -0.09 -9.88
N ASP A 50 0.87 1.09 -9.43
CA ASP A 50 2.03 1.29 -8.57
C ASP A 50 1.71 1.81 -7.16
N SER A 51 0.42 1.83 -6.80
CA SER A 51 0.05 1.71 -5.39
C SER A 51 0.44 0.33 -4.86
N GLY A 52 0.54 0.17 -3.55
CA GLY A 52 1.00 -1.08 -2.96
C GLY A 52 0.97 -1.10 -1.45
N PHE A 53 1.25 -2.27 -0.88
CA PHE A 53 1.25 -2.49 0.56
C PHE A 53 2.51 -3.21 1.03
N LEU A 54 2.82 -2.99 2.30
CA LEU A 54 3.90 -3.61 3.03
C LEU A 54 3.35 -4.26 4.29
N LEU A 55 3.95 -5.39 4.69
CA LEU A 55 3.66 -6.08 5.92
C LEU A 55 4.86 -6.02 6.84
N PHE A 56 4.65 -5.64 8.09
CA PHE A 56 5.67 -5.58 9.13
C PHE A 56 5.28 -6.44 10.33
N ARG A 57 6.26 -7.11 10.91
CA ARG A 57 6.14 -7.86 12.18
C ARG A 57 7.32 -7.49 13.05
N GLU A 58 7.06 -7.15 14.31
CA GLU A 58 8.09 -6.68 15.25
C GLU A 58 8.94 -5.52 14.68
N SER A 59 8.31 -4.64 13.89
CA SER A 59 8.95 -3.50 13.17
C SER A 59 9.90 -3.89 12.03
N MET A 60 9.93 -5.16 11.62
CA MET A 60 10.70 -5.64 10.47
C MET A 60 9.78 -5.95 9.29
N CYS A 61 10.19 -5.56 8.08
CA CYS A 61 9.43 -5.82 6.87
C CYS A 61 9.46 -7.31 6.50
N LEU A 62 8.28 -7.92 6.38
CA LEU A 62 8.09 -9.30 5.96
C LEU A 62 7.72 -9.41 4.48
N TYR A 63 6.97 -8.44 3.96
CA TYR A 63 6.46 -8.49 2.61
C TYR A 63 6.35 -7.09 2.01
N ILE A 64 6.65 -6.98 0.73
CA ILE A 64 6.48 -5.79 -0.09
C ILE A 64 5.73 -6.22 -1.34
N SER A 65 4.57 -5.62 -1.61
CA SER A 65 3.83 -5.92 -2.81
C SER A 65 4.60 -5.47 -4.06
N PRO A 66 4.65 -6.29 -5.13
CA PRO A 66 5.22 -5.87 -6.40
C PRO A 66 4.50 -4.66 -7.00
N THR A 67 5.27 -3.75 -7.59
CA THR A 67 4.77 -2.62 -8.37
C THR A 67 4.40 -3.06 -9.78
N GLN A 68 3.23 -2.65 -10.29
CA GLN A 68 2.78 -2.99 -11.63
C GLN A 68 2.91 -1.81 -12.61
N GLN A 69 3.91 -1.86 -13.48
CA GLN A 69 4.17 -0.80 -14.47
C GLN A 69 4.48 -1.37 -15.87
N ARG A 70 4.12 -0.62 -16.93
CA ARG A 70 4.49 -0.97 -18.31
C ARG A 70 5.92 -0.56 -18.65
N ARG A 71 6.35 0.55 -18.05
CA ARG A 71 7.69 1.14 -18.07
C ARG A 71 7.78 2.08 -16.88
N PHE A 72 8.99 2.56 -16.58
CA PHE A 72 9.23 3.49 -15.48
C PHE A 72 8.22 4.64 -15.46
N ASN A 73 7.60 4.86 -14.30
CA ASN A 73 6.62 5.91 -14.02
C ASN A 73 5.41 5.90 -14.99
N CYS A 74 5.03 4.71 -15.47
CA CYS A 74 3.87 4.49 -16.32
C CYS A 74 3.12 3.23 -15.85
N PRO A 75 2.31 3.36 -14.78
CA PRO A 75 1.58 2.25 -14.20
C PRO A 75 0.50 1.70 -15.12
N TYR A 76 0.06 0.50 -14.78
CA TYR A 76 -1.26 0.03 -15.21
C TYR A 76 -2.33 0.86 -14.50
N GLN A 77 -3.34 1.30 -15.24
CA GLN A 77 -4.34 2.22 -14.69
C GLN A 77 -5.71 1.91 -15.27
N LEU A 78 -6.68 1.69 -14.39
CA LEU A 78 -8.07 1.47 -14.75
C LEU A 78 -8.64 2.73 -15.37
N GLY A 79 -9.24 2.64 -16.55
CA GLY A 79 -9.86 3.80 -17.19
C GLY A 79 -10.76 3.42 -18.36
N ASN A 80 -11.76 4.26 -18.64
CA ASN A 80 -12.75 4.04 -19.69
C ASN A 80 -12.32 4.53 -21.09
N HIS A 81 -11.04 4.86 -21.28
CA HIS A 81 -10.49 5.36 -22.53
C HIS A 81 -9.74 4.26 -23.32
N VAL A 82 -9.40 4.52 -24.59
CA VAL A 82 -8.84 3.50 -25.52
C VAL A 82 -7.56 2.82 -25.00
N ARG A 83 -6.81 3.47 -24.13
CA ARG A 83 -5.57 2.96 -23.53
C ARG A 83 -5.70 2.57 -22.06
N GLY A 84 -6.89 2.71 -21.48
CA GLY A 84 -7.14 2.35 -20.09
C GLY A 84 -7.10 0.84 -19.91
N ASP A 85 -6.55 0.42 -18.79
CA ASP A 85 -6.61 -0.97 -18.35
C ASP A 85 -7.99 -1.32 -17.83
N ARG A 86 -8.27 -2.62 -17.86
CA ARG A 86 -9.49 -3.21 -17.31
C ARG A 86 -9.16 -4.02 -16.05
N PRO A 87 -10.16 -4.37 -15.23
CA PRO A 87 -9.93 -5.16 -14.02
C PRO A 87 -9.18 -6.49 -14.21
N GLU A 88 -9.16 -7.06 -15.42
CA GLU A 88 -8.38 -8.26 -15.74
C GLU A 88 -6.87 -8.04 -15.69
N ALA A 89 -6.40 -6.77 -15.73
CA ALA A 89 -5.00 -6.44 -15.54
C ALA A 89 -4.56 -6.58 -14.08
N ALA A 90 -5.49 -6.70 -13.12
CA ALA A 90 -5.13 -6.74 -11.71
C ALA A 90 -4.35 -7.99 -11.33
N GLU A 91 -3.30 -7.79 -10.54
CA GLU A 91 -2.54 -8.86 -9.89
C GLU A 91 -3.12 -9.17 -8.53
N GLU A 92 -3.17 -10.45 -8.19
CA GLU A 92 -3.69 -10.95 -6.92
C GLU A 92 -2.58 -11.53 -6.07
N PHE A 93 -2.66 -11.27 -4.77
CA PHE A 93 -1.69 -11.72 -3.78
C PHE A 93 -2.43 -12.32 -2.59
N GLU A 94 -1.85 -13.36 -2.01
CA GLU A 94 -2.31 -13.93 -0.74
C GLU A 94 -1.10 -14.01 0.19
N VAL A 95 -1.21 -13.40 1.37
CA VAL A 95 -0.22 -13.50 2.44
C VAL A 95 -0.86 -14.33 3.56
N GLU A 96 -0.35 -15.53 3.75
CA GLU A 96 -0.81 -16.46 4.80
C GLU A 96 -0.11 -16.18 6.14
N ASP A 97 -0.57 -16.86 7.20
CA ASP A 97 0.04 -16.81 8.53
C ASP A 97 0.16 -15.40 9.15
N MET A 98 -0.88 -14.59 8.96
CA MET A 98 -1.01 -13.28 9.61
C MET A 98 -1.17 -13.44 11.12
N MET A 99 -0.42 -12.66 11.89
CA MET A 99 -0.36 -12.77 13.35
C MET A 99 -0.84 -11.49 14.04
N PRO A 100 -1.46 -11.59 15.24
CA PRO A 100 -1.71 -10.42 16.06
C PRO A 100 -0.44 -9.61 16.29
N GLY A 101 -0.53 -8.30 16.09
CA GLY A 101 0.61 -7.38 16.12
C GLY A 101 1.25 -7.10 14.77
N ASP A 102 0.88 -7.84 13.71
CA ASP A 102 1.29 -7.50 12.35
C ASP A 102 0.72 -6.13 11.95
N ILE A 103 1.55 -5.32 11.31
CA ILE A 103 1.20 -3.99 10.82
C ILE A 103 1.24 -3.99 9.30
N ILE A 104 0.13 -3.57 8.70
CA ILE A 104 -0.01 -3.41 7.26
C ILE A 104 0.07 -1.91 6.97
N VAL A 105 0.97 -1.52 6.07
CA VAL A 105 1.06 -0.16 5.52
C VAL A 105 0.69 -0.21 4.05
N LEU A 106 -0.44 0.36 3.68
CA LEU A 106 -0.91 0.53 2.31
C LEU A 106 -0.69 1.98 1.88
N GLY A 107 -0.21 2.21 0.67
CA GLY A 107 -0.03 3.57 0.18
C GLY A 107 -0.02 3.71 -1.34
N THR A 108 -0.12 4.96 -1.79
CA THR A 108 0.08 5.36 -3.18
C THR A 108 1.56 5.39 -3.53
N ASP A 109 1.88 5.54 -4.82
CA ASP A 109 3.24 5.78 -5.28
C ASP A 109 3.86 7.01 -4.60
N GLY A 110 3.10 8.06 -4.30
CA GLY A 110 3.57 9.19 -3.50
C GLY A 110 4.24 8.81 -2.16
N LEU A 111 3.83 7.70 -1.52
CA LEU A 111 4.57 7.11 -0.39
C LEU A 111 5.76 6.29 -0.88
N LEU A 112 5.50 5.30 -1.74
CA LEU A 112 6.46 4.24 -2.09
C LEU A 112 7.67 4.75 -2.89
N ASP A 113 7.49 5.86 -3.59
CA ASP A 113 8.51 6.57 -4.35
C ASP A 113 9.43 7.41 -3.47
N ASN A 114 8.96 7.83 -2.29
CA ASN A 114 9.62 8.82 -1.43
C ASN A 114 10.12 8.25 -0.09
N MET A 115 9.78 7.02 0.28
CA MET A 115 10.30 6.38 1.49
C MET A 115 10.86 5.00 1.21
N PHE A 116 12.09 4.73 1.67
CA PHE A 116 12.60 3.38 1.76
C PHE A 116 11.87 2.59 2.84
N VAL A 117 11.81 1.29 2.65
CA VAL A 117 11.29 0.33 3.64
C VAL A 117 11.97 0.52 5.00
N SER A 118 13.29 0.73 5.01
CA SER A 118 14.06 0.95 6.24
C SER A 118 13.63 2.20 7.01
N GLU A 119 13.21 3.27 6.31
CA GLU A 119 12.70 4.48 6.98
C GLU A 119 11.33 4.20 7.63
N ILE A 120 10.48 3.39 6.99
CA ILE A 120 9.23 2.94 7.58
C ILE A 120 9.50 2.06 8.82
N GLU A 121 10.48 1.14 8.74
CA GLU A 121 10.92 0.33 9.89
C GLU A 121 11.40 1.22 11.06
N GLU A 122 12.18 2.26 10.79
CA GLU A 122 12.64 3.22 11.80
C GLU A 122 11.48 3.96 12.49
N VAL A 123 10.49 4.40 11.72
CA VAL A 123 9.26 5.01 12.25
C VAL A 123 8.53 4.02 13.16
N LEU A 124 8.36 2.76 12.74
CA LEU A 124 7.72 1.71 13.53
C LEU A 124 8.46 1.43 14.83
N VAL A 125 9.80 1.35 14.79
CA VAL A 125 10.64 1.15 15.97
C VAL A 125 10.50 2.32 16.96
N ALA A 126 10.51 3.55 16.46
CA ALA A 126 10.33 4.75 17.28
C ALA A 126 8.93 4.75 17.93
N PHE A 127 7.91 4.44 17.15
CA PHE A 127 6.52 4.38 17.60
C PHE A 127 6.32 3.34 18.70
N ASN A 128 6.84 2.12 18.52
CA ASN A 128 6.75 1.04 19.51
C ASN A 128 7.42 1.39 20.85
N LYS A 129 8.52 2.15 20.83
CA LYS A 129 9.19 2.64 22.05
C LYS A 129 8.32 3.62 22.84
N VAL A 130 7.59 4.49 22.14
CA VAL A 130 6.72 5.51 22.77
C VAL A 130 5.43 4.87 23.30
N SER A 131 4.84 3.95 22.54
CA SER A 131 3.59 3.26 22.89
C SER A 131 3.73 2.35 24.10
N GLY A 132 4.95 1.87 24.42
CA GLY A 132 5.22 1.08 25.62
C GLY A 132 4.43 -0.23 25.67
N GLY A 133 4.17 -0.84 24.51
CA GLY A 133 3.39 -2.07 24.38
C GLY A 133 1.86 -1.90 24.45
N ARG A 134 1.35 -0.68 24.33
CA ARG A 134 -0.09 -0.42 24.09
C ARG A 134 -0.45 -0.65 22.62
N ASP A 135 -1.75 -0.77 22.36
CA ASP A 135 -2.30 -0.89 21.00
C ASP A 135 -1.77 0.21 20.08
N CYS A 136 -1.54 -0.15 18.81
CA CYS A 136 -1.02 0.75 17.79
C CYS A 136 -2.06 1.85 17.48
N ASP A 137 -1.71 3.13 17.74
CA ASP A 137 -2.47 4.25 17.18
C ASP A 137 -2.14 4.37 15.68
N CYS A 138 -2.93 3.64 14.88
CA CYS A 138 -2.76 3.56 13.43
C CYS A 138 -2.91 4.93 12.76
N GLN A 139 -3.69 5.86 13.34
CA GLN A 139 -3.88 7.19 12.77
C GLN A 139 -2.63 8.04 12.95
N GLU A 140 -2.04 8.05 14.15
CA GLU A 140 -0.78 8.76 14.41
C GLU A 140 0.37 8.16 13.58
N LEU A 141 0.45 6.84 13.49
CA LEU A 141 1.45 6.15 12.69
C LEU A 141 1.31 6.46 11.19
N ALA A 142 0.10 6.37 10.62
CA ALA A 142 -0.15 6.72 9.22
C ALA A 142 0.21 8.18 8.93
N SER A 143 -0.16 9.10 9.83
CA SER A 143 0.15 10.53 9.69
C SER A 143 1.65 10.80 9.76
N THR A 144 2.38 10.07 10.61
CA THR A 144 3.84 10.18 10.73
C THR A 144 4.53 9.69 9.46
N ILE A 145 4.14 8.52 8.94
CA ILE A 145 4.67 7.98 7.69
C ILE A 145 4.38 8.95 6.54
N ALA A 146 3.15 9.47 6.43
CA ALA A 146 2.80 10.45 5.39
C ALA A 146 3.63 11.75 5.50
N ALA A 147 3.90 12.23 6.71
CA ALA A 147 4.70 13.43 6.92
C ALA A 147 6.18 13.24 6.53
N VAL A 148 6.76 12.06 6.81
CA VAL A 148 8.12 11.73 6.38
C VAL A 148 8.18 11.58 4.86
N ALA A 149 7.20 10.92 4.24
CA ALA A 149 7.11 10.82 2.78
C ALA A 149 6.99 12.21 2.14
N LEU A 150 6.19 13.11 2.70
CA LEU A 150 6.06 14.49 2.22
C LEU A 150 7.39 15.24 2.30
N PHE A 151 8.06 15.16 3.46
CA PHE A 151 9.37 15.77 3.63
C PHE A 151 10.38 15.27 2.59
N ASN A 152 10.46 13.94 2.39
CA ASN A 152 11.35 13.35 1.40
C ASN A 152 10.96 13.72 -0.05
N SER A 153 9.67 13.93 -0.33
CA SER A 153 9.18 14.32 -1.66
C SER A 153 9.62 15.73 -2.07
N GLU A 154 9.81 16.62 -1.09
CA GLU A 154 10.23 18.01 -1.29
C GLU A 154 11.76 18.19 -1.19
N ASP A 155 12.49 17.16 -0.75
CA ASP A 155 13.94 17.20 -0.59
C ASP A 155 14.65 16.91 -1.93
N GLU A 156 15.24 17.94 -2.52
CA GLU A 156 15.98 17.85 -3.78
C GLU A 156 17.36 17.18 -3.63
N ASP A 157 17.89 17.06 -2.41
CA ASP A 157 19.22 16.53 -2.13
C ASP A 157 19.18 15.07 -1.62
N ASN A 158 18.02 14.58 -1.18
CA ASN A 158 17.87 13.22 -0.67
C ASN A 158 17.72 12.19 -1.80
N VAL A 159 18.41 11.06 -1.67
CA VAL A 159 18.25 9.95 -2.61
C VAL A 159 16.98 9.19 -2.23
N THR A 160 15.97 9.20 -3.08
CA THR A 160 14.71 8.49 -2.86
C THR A 160 14.63 7.18 -3.64
N PRO A 161 13.71 6.25 -3.29
CA PRO A 161 13.40 5.09 -4.12
C PRO A 161 13.13 5.45 -5.58
N PHE A 162 12.40 6.54 -5.83
CA PHE A 162 12.09 7.02 -7.18
C PHE A 162 13.33 7.44 -7.95
N GLN A 163 14.23 8.22 -7.34
CA GLN A 163 15.51 8.57 -7.97
C GLN A 163 16.29 7.32 -8.37
N MET A 164 16.40 6.33 -7.47
CA MET A 164 17.10 5.07 -7.77
C MET A 164 16.43 4.28 -8.90
N ALA A 165 15.09 4.29 -8.97
CA ALA A 165 14.34 3.64 -10.04
C ALA A 165 14.48 4.39 -11.38
N ALA A 166 14.52 5.73 -11.36
CA ALA A 166 14.77 6.57 -12.53
C ALA A 166 16.15 6.28 -13.13
N GLU A 167 17.19 6.25 -12.29
CA GLU A 167 18.56 5.94 -12.71
C GLU A 167 18.65 4.56 -13.38
N LYS A 168 18.04 3.54 -12.76
CA LYS A 168 17.97 2.18 -13.35
C LYS A 168 17.24 2.15 -14.69
N ALA A 169 16.26 3.02 -14.89
CA ALA A 169 15.52 3.16 -16.13
C ALA A 169 16.24 4.05 -17.17
N GLY A 170 17.40 4.64 -16.83
CA GLY A 170 18.13 5.57 -17.68
C GLY A 170 17.47 6.95 -17.80
N VAL A 171 16.68 7.33 -16.81
CA VAL A 171 16.01 8.63 -16.69
C VAL A 171 16.74 9.46 -15.65
N GLU A 172 17.11 10.69 -16.01
CA GLU A 172 17.69 11.65 -15.06
C GLU A 172 16.58 12.20 -14.16
N HIS A 173 16.70 11.94 -12.85
CA HIS A 173 15.89 12.52 -11.78
C HIS A 173 16.76 12.64 -10.54
N VAL A 174 16.62 13.73 -9.79
CA VAL A 174 17.37 13.96 -8.53
C VAL A 174 16.38 14.40 -7.47
N GLY A 175 16.54 13.89 -6.25
CA GLY A 175 15.69 14.22 -5.11
C GLY A 175 14.40 13.40 -5.05
N GLY A 176 13.47 13.91 -4.26
CA GLY A 176 12.11 13.41 -4.15
C GLY A 176 11.25 13.57 -5.41
N LYS A 177 10.09 12.91 -5.38
CA LYS A 177 9.03 13.04 -6.37
C LYS A 177 7.82 13.68 -5.70
N ILE A 178 7.57 14.96 -5.97
CA ILE A 178 6.37 15.66 -5.50
C ILE A 178 5.12 14.98 -6.09
N ASP A 179 4.27 14.44 -5.22
CA ASP A 179 3.08 13.69 -5.61
C ASP A 179 2.00 13.70 -4.51
N ASP A 180 0.79 13.23 -4.83
CA ASP A 180 -0.26 13.03 -3.84
C ASP A 180 0.05 11.80 -2.96
N ILE A 181 0.12 12.02 -1.64
CA ILE A 181 0.52 11.00 -0.67
C ILE A 181 -0.71 10.51 0.11
N THR A 182 -1.03 9.23 -0.04
CA THR A 182 -2.03 8.55 0.78
C THR A 182 -1.38 7.38 1.51
N VAL A 183 -1.64 7.29 2.82
CA VAL A 183 -1.15 6.22 3.68
C VAL A 183 -2.32 5.67 4.51
N VAL A 184 -2.48 4.36 4.50
CA VAL A 184 -3.42 3.62 5.35
C VAL A 184 -2.61 2.63 6.18
N VAL A 185 -2.84 2.65 7.49
CA VAL A 185 -2.21 1.70 8.41
C VAL A 185 -3.29 0.86 9.07
N ALA A 186 -3.08 -0.44 9.11
CA ALA A 186 -3.92 -1.39 9.83
C ALA A 186 -3.05 -2.29 10.71
N THR A 187 -3.59 -2.71 11.86
CA THR A 187 -2.94 -3.68 12.74
C THR A 187 -3.83 -4.90 12.89
N VAL A 188 -3.25 -6.09 12.74
CA VAL A 188 -3.93 -7.35 13.01
C VAL A 188 -4.08 -7.50 14.52
N VAL A 189 -5.31 -7.66 14.99
CA VAL A 189 -5.62 -7.82 16.41
C VAL A 189 -6.07 -9.24 16.70
N ALA A 190 -5.80 -9.72 17.92
CA ALA A 190 -6.33 -11.01 18.36
C ALA A 190 -7.86 -10.97 18.35
N SER A 191 -8.49 -12.05 17.90
CA SER A 191 -9.95 -12.17 17.96
C SER A 191 -10.41 -12.06 19.41
N SER A 192 -11.18 -11.04 19.72
CA SER A 192 -11.90 -10.96 21.00
C SER A 192 -12.96 -12.05 20.99
N THR A 193 -12.95 -12.96 21.97
CA THR A 193 -13.96 -14.02 22.10
C THR A 193 -15.20 -13.48 22.80
#